data_AF-A0A6M3HEH7-F1
#
_entry.id   AF-A0A6M3HEH7-F1
#
_cell.length_a   1.000
_cell.length_b   1.000
_cell.length_c   1.000
_cell.angle_alpha   90.00
_cell.angle_beta   90.00
_cell.angle_gamma   90.00
#
_symmetry.space_group_name_H-M   'P 1'
#
loop_
_entity.id
_entity.type
_entity.pdbx_description
1 polymer ?
#
loop_
_entity_poly.entity_id
_entity_poly.type
_entity_poly.pdbx_seq_one_letter_code
_entity_poly.pdbx_strand_id
1 'polypeptide(L)'
;MFIFLNTFKYVSAHETITLINASIILKNDLVEYSPVTEKHLTDGMTVRELCSAAITMSDNTAANLLLTTIGGPKELTAFLHNMGIM
;
A
#
# COMPACT_ATOMS: atom_id res chain seq x y z
N MET A 1 1.03 4.90 -16.80
CA MET A 1 1.35 5.24 -15.39
C MET A 1 1.83 3.99 -14.66
N PHE A 2 2.95 3.38 -15.11
CA PHE A 2 3.43 2.07 -14.61
C PHE A 2 4.87 2.12 -14.06
N ILE A 3 5.51 3.30 -14.05
CA ILE A 3 6.94 3.42 -13.72
C ILE A 3 7.20 3.66 -12.22
N PHE A 4 6.18 4.08 -11.45
CA PHE A 4 6.37 4.42 -10.02
C PHE A 4 6.04 3.31 -9.01
N LEU A 5 5.40 2.20 -9.43
CA LEU A 5 4.94 1.16 -8.49
C LEU A 5 6.07 0.33 -7.90
N ASN A 6 7.19 0.13 -8.61
CA ASN A 6 8.28 -0.70 -8.08
C ASN A 6 9.13 0.04 -7.04
N THR A 7 9.37 1.34 -7.19
CA THR A 7 10.11 2.15 -6.19
C THR A 7 9.24 2.44 -4.95
N PHE A 8 7.93 2.64 -5.13
CA PHE A 8 6.97 2.88 -4.06
C PHE A 8 6.85 1.72 -3.06
N LYS A 9 6.91 0.47 -3.53
CA LYS A 9 6.81 -0.74 -2.68
C LYS A 9 7.93 -0.83 -1.65
N TYR A 10 9.15 -0.46 -2.01
CA TYR A 10 10.30 -0.50 -1.10
C TYR A 10 10.28 0.64 -0.08
N VAL A 11 9.85 1.83 -0.51
CA VAL A 11 9.79 3.02 0.33
C VAL A 11 8.70 2.89 1.40
N SER A 12 7.49 2.44 1.03
CA SER A 12 6.40 2.24 1.99
C SER A 12 6.73 1.14 3.02
N ALA A 13 7.43 0.06 2.61
CA ALA A 13 7.82 -1.01 3.52
C ALA A 13 8.76 -0.56 4.65
N HIS A 14 9.61 0.44 4.40
CA HIS A 14 10.60 0.91 5.35
C HIS A 14 10.00 1.82 6.44
N GLU A 15 8.91 2.53 6.14
CA GLU A 15 8.34 3.53 7.04
C GLU A 15 7.05 3.08 7.76
N THR A 16 6.36 2.05 7.26
CA THR A 16 5.07 1.63 7.86
C THR A 16 5.20 0.73 9.12
N ILE A 17 6.37 0.71 9.78
CA ILE A 17 6.64 -0.13 10.96
C ILE A 17 5.86 0.32 12.22
N THR A 18 5.21 1.49 12.20
CA THR A 18 4.57 2.07 13.41
C THR A 18 3.03 1.99 13.43
N LEU A 19 2.37 1.51 12.37
CA LEU A 19 0.91 1.41 12.32
C LEU A 19 0.45 -0.05 12.46
N ILE A 20 0.30 -0.53 13.69
CA ILE A 20 -0.17 -1.90 14.01
C ILE A 20 -1.71 -1.94 14.09
N ASN A 21 -2.41 -1.35 13.11
CA ASN A 21 -3.86 -1.41 13.05
C ASN A 21 -4.30 -2.30 11.87
N ALA A 22 -5.41 -3.01 12.07
CA ALA A 22 -6.09 -3.75 11.02
C ALA A 22 -6.81 -2.77 10.08
N SER A 23 -6.64 -2.96 8.78
CA SER A 23 -7.38 -2.24 7.73
C SER A 23 -8.55 -3.12 7.29
N ILE A 24 -9.76 -2.56 7.39
CA ILE A 24 -10.95 -3.17 6.78
C ILE A 24 -10.84 -2.95 5.27
N ILE A 25 -11.03 -4.02 4.49
CA ILE A 25 -11.02 -3.99 3.03
C ILE A 25 -12.46 -4.11 2.56
N LEU A 26 -13.00 -3.06 1.93
CA LEU A 26 -14.33 -3.10 1.36
C LEU A 26 -14.27 -3.59 -0.08
N LYS A 27 -15.37 -4.17 -0.57
CA LYS A 27 -15.47 -4.62 -1.97
C LYS A 27 -15.26 -3.49 -2.97
N ASN A 28 -15.54 -2.25 -2.57
CA ASN A 28 -15.33 -1.06 -3.41
C ASN A 28 -13.86 -0.62 -3.45
N ASP A 29 -13.02 -1.09 -2.53
CA ASP A 29 -11.58 -0.80 -2.53
C ASP A 29 -10.83 -1.73 -3.49
N LEU A 30 -11.45 -2.85 -3.91
CA LEU A 30 -10.85 -3.80 -4.82
C LEU A 30 -10.67 -3.23 -6.22
N VAL A 31 -9.42 -3.19 -6.64
CA VAL A 31 -9.01 -2.88 -8.02
C VAL A 31 -8.46 -4.12 -8.71
N GLU A 32 -8.34 -4.07 -10.05
CA GLU A 32 -7.78 -5.16 -10.83
C GLU A 32 -6.38 -5.57 -10.33
N TYR A 33 -6.06 -6.87 -10.41
CA TYR A 33 -4.79 -7.45 -9.97
C TYR A 33 -4.56 -7.31 -8.45
N SER A 34 -5.46 -7.92 -7.69
CA SER A 34 -5.49 -7.87 -6.21
C SER A 34 -5.62 -9.29 -5.60
N PRO A 35 -4.68 -10.21 -5.90
CA PRO A 35 -4.82 -11.65 -5.62
C PRO A 35 -4.73 -12.04 -4.13
N VAL A 36 -4.32 -11.10 -3.27
CA VAL A 36 -4.28 -11.30 -1.82
C VAL A 36 -5.48 -10.62 -1.19
N THR A 37 -5.65 -9.33 -1.42
CA THR A 37 -6.69 -8.52 -0.76
C THR A 37 -8.12 -8.93 -1.13
N GLU A 38 -8.34 -9.52 -2.31
CA GLU A 38 -9.67 -10.06 -2.69
C GLU A 38 -10.16 -11.18 -1.76
N LYS A 39 -9.25 -11.84 -1.03
CA LYS A 39 -9.55 -12.95 -0.12
C LYS A 39 -9.83 -12.49 1.31
N HIS A 40 -9.56 -11.22 1.63
CA HIS A 40 -9.60 -10.69 2.99
C HIS A 40 -10.67 -9.62 3.20
N LEU A 41 -11.78 -9.69 2.44
CA LEU A 41 -12.90 -8.74 2.54
C LEU A 41 -13.66 -8.83 3.88
N THR A 42 -13.55 -9.93 4.60
CA THR A 42 -14.33 -10.21 5.82
C THR A 42 -13.52 -10.02 7.10
N ASP A 43 -12.28 -10.45 7.08
CA ASP A 43 -11.31 -10.46 8.18
C ASP A 43 -10.37 -9.24 8.14
N GLY A 44 -10.28 -8.57 6.99
CA GLY A 44 -9.36 -7.46 6.78
C GLY A 44 -7.91 -7.91 6.74
N MET A 45 -7.00 -6.95 6.67
CA MET A 45 -5.55 -7.22 6.71
C MET A 45 -4.86 -6.18 7.59
N THR A 46 -3.85 -6.59 8.32
CA THR A 46 -2.94 -5.67 9.00
C THR A 46 -2.11 -4.90 7.97
N VAL A 47 -1.62 -3.72 8.36
CA VAL A 47 -0.68 -2.94 7.55
C VAL A 47 0.54 -3.75 7.12
N ARG A 48 1.04 -4.66 7.97
CA ARG A 48 2.16 -5.55 7.65
C ARG A 48 1.81 -6.52 6.52
N GLU A 49 0.61 -7.11 6.57
CA GLU A 49 0.14 -8.03 5.52
C GLU A 49 -0.13 -7.28 4.21
N LEU A 50 -0.66 -6.06 4.27
CA LEU A 50 -0.81 -5.20 3.10
C LEU A 50 0.56 -4.86 2.48
N CYS A 51 1.56 -4.51 3.28
CA CYS A 51 2.93 -4.29 2.80
C CYS A 51 3.47 -5.55 2.12
N SER A 52 3.29 -6.72 2.73
CA SER A 52 3.71 -7.99 2.12
C SER A 52 3.00 -8.22 0.78
N ALA A 53 1.68 -8.08 0.73
CA ALA A 53 0.90 -8.28 -0.50
C ALA A 53 1.33 -7.31 -1.62
N ALA A 54 1.52 -6.04 -1.31
CA ALA A 54 1.95 -5.03 -2.25
C ALA A 54 3.37 -5.32 -2.80
N ILE A 55 4.29 -5.79 -1.95
CA ILE A 55 5.68 -6.07 -2.36
C ILE A 55 5.78 -7.39 -3.11
N THR A 56 5.29 -8.48 -2.52
CA THR A 56 5.54 -9.84 -3.02
C THR A 56 4.62 -10.21 -4.17
N MET A 57 3.37 -9.74 -4.14
CA MET A 57 2.35 -10.07 -5.14
C MET A 57 1.97 -8.88 -6.03
N SER A 58 2.58 -7.71 -5.80
CA SER A 58 2.21 -6.48 -6.51
C SER A 58 0.70 -6.18 -6.43
N ASP A 59 0.09 -6.52 -5.29
CA ASP A 59 -1.35 -6.35 -5.06
C ASP A 59 -1.72 -4.86 -5.08
N ASN A 60 -2.56 -4.47 -6.05
CA ASN A 60 -2.88 -3.07 -6.33
C ASN A 60 -3.78 -2.46 -5.25
N THR A 61 -4.74 -3.22 -4.73
CA THR A 61 -5.60 -2.75 -3.63
C THR A 61 -4.76 -2.53 -2.38
N ALA A 62 -3.82 -3.44 -2.09
CA ALA A 62 -2.90 -3.27 -0.96
C ALA A 62 -2.08 -1.99 -1.08
N ALA A 63 -1.53 -1.71 -2.27
CA ALA A 63 -0.79 -0.47 -2.53
C ALA A 63 -1.66 0.79 -2.33
N ASN A 64 -2.91 0.78 -2.80
CA ASN A 64 -3.83 1.90 -2.65
C ASN A 64 -4.25 2.14 -1.18
N LEU A 65 -4.48 1.09 -0.42
CA LEU A 65 -4.81 1.18 1.01
C LEU A 65 -3.63 1.72 1.82
N LEU A 66 -2.41 1.27 1.53
CA LEU A 66 -1.19 1.81 2.13
C LEU A 66 -1.01 3.29 1.77
N LEU A 67 -1.23 3.66 0.50
CA LEU A 67 -1.16 5.04 0.04
C LEU A 67 -2.17 5.93 0.76
N THR A 68 -3.39 5.44 0.97
CA THR A 68 -4.43 6.14 1.72
C THR A 68 -4.02 6.33 3.18
N THR A 69 -3.40 5.30 3.78
CA THR A 69 -2.93 5.33 5.18
C THR A 69 -1.88 6.42 5.42
N ILE A 70 -1.03 6.71 4.43
CA ILE A 70 0.00 7.77 4.51
C ILE A 70 -0.51 9.16 4.06
N GLY A 71 -1.81 9.33 3.79
CA GLY A 71 -2.39 10.61 3.39
C GLY A 71 -2.44 10.86 1.87
N GLY A 72 -2.13 9.84 1.06
CA GLY A 72 -2.33 9.85 -0.38
C GLY A 72 -1.06 10.18 -1.21
N PRO A 73 -1.21 10.27 -2.55
CA PRO A 73 -0.09 10.48 -3.48
C PRO A 73 0.75 11.75 -3.21
N LYS A 74 0.13 12.79 -2.67
CA LYS A 74 0.81 14.07 -2.36
C LYS A 74 1.81 13.92 -1.22
N GLU A 75 1.41 13.24 -0.15
CA GLU A 75 2.28 12.99 1.01
C GLU A 75 3.46 12.09 0.62
N LEU A 76 3.20 11.07 -0.21
CA LEU A 76 4.29 10.27 -0.80
C LEU A 76 5.25 11.15 -1.61
N THR A 77 4.73 12.05 -2.45
CA THR A 77 5.56 12.91 -3.29
C THR A 77 6.42 13.85 -2.43
N ALA A 78 5.83 14.45 -1.40
CA ALA A 78 6.52 15.29 -0.44
C ALA A 78 7.62 14.52 0.30
N PHE A 79 7.33 13.27 0.69
CA PHE A 79 8.30 12.39 1.32
C PHE A 79 9.49 12.08 0.39
N LEU A 80 9.23 11.66 -0.85
CA LEU A 80 10.28 11.35 -1.83
C LEU A 80 11.14 12.58 -2.16
N HIS A 81 10.54 13.77 -2.23
CA HIS A 81 11.26 15.03 -2.38
C HIS A 81 12.16 15.33 -1.16
N ASN A 82 11.65 15.11 0.06
CA ASN A 82 12.45 15.28 1.28
C ASN A 82 13.63 14.30 1.38
N MET A 83 13.53 13.12 0.77
CA MET A 83 14.63 12.17 0.66
C MET A 83 15.65 12.51 -0.43
N GLY A 84 15.40 13.53 -1.27
CA GLY A 84 16.23 13.87 -2.42
C GLY A 84 16.13 12.88 -3.58
N ILE A 85 15.05 12.09 -3.64
CA ILE A 85 14.77 11.14 -4.73
C ILE A 85 14.06 11.84 -5.90
N MET A 86 13.38 12.95 -5.62
CA MET A 86 12.72 13.86 -6.57
C MET A 86 13.23 15.28 -6.36
#